data_AF-A0A4U8V0I5-F1
#
_entry.id   AF-A0A4U8V0I5-F1
#
_cell.length_a   1.000
_cell.length_b   1.000
_cell.length_c   1.000
_cell.angle_alpha   90.00
_cell.angle_beta   90.00
_cell.angle_gamma   90.00
#
_symmetry.space_group_name_H-M   'P 1'
#
loop_
_entity.id
_entity.type
_entity.pdbx_description
1 polymer ?
#
loop_
_entity_poly.entity_id
_entity_poly.type
_entity_poly.pdbx_seq_one_letter_code
_entity_poly.pdbx_strand_id
1 'polypeptide(L)'
;MSLAVDVKDLFHCCKTGKSETVKRLIERGVSVNIRDRWDSTPLYYACLCGHFNVVELLLQSGASCNADTFDGERCLHGALTLDIRNLLKEFQVCSKNVLGRTPFHLFMTKLRKDLIYVDAFVTTSDGDKIPYHSCIASLSLKNLKIFEQISGREDFTAEHVSCILDFIYTAVVDIQPISNDLSSLETMSYALGVDELQTLVTYECNRRERKQGRFVKAAATLEGDFDNCIQRMTTLFATVTSGFLESPREAFHDIEITVGDQYPFYCHKCVLCIRSPYFQSFIEFAQNLNENSVQRIEIQGTKVASFYEVLHYIYTDSIYINDQTDAFDMLEAADMFLVPGMKHKVGRLLCNEFTVNNVVGLIRMSRHFGVEVIENQAVEFISNHLHEVLFTKEFKELVRDDASAIVDRQEVDSIDVVDAIRFHLYAKEDLDLVDSLLAELNLDA
;
A
#
# COMPACT_ATOMS: atom_id res chain seq x y z
N MET A 1 29.44 26.42 26.95
CA MET A 1 28.07 25.90 27.13
C MET A 1 28.04 24.53 26.49
N SER A 2 27.46 23.53 27.16
CA SER A 2 27.47 22.16 26.66
C SER A 2 26.45 22.01 25.52
N LEU A 3 26.83 21.26 24.48
CA LEU A 3 26.00 20.94 23.30
C LEU A 3 24.59 20.43 23.68
N ALA A 4 24.46 19.76 24.83
CA ALA A 4 23.20 19.23 25.35
C ALA A 4 22.22 20.32 25.81
N VAL A 5 22.70 21.47 26.28
CA VAL A 5 21.83 22.61 26.64
C VAL A 5 21.30 23.26 25.36
N ASP A 6 22.16 23.46 24.37
CA ASP A 6 21.79 24.08 23.09
C ASP A 6 20.76 23.25 22.29
N VAL A 7 20.82 21.91 22.38
CA VAL A 7 19.82 21.01 21.79
C VAL A 7 18.44 21.18 22.43
N LYS A 8 18.38 21.19 23.77
CA LYS A 8 17.12 21.37 24.51
C LYS A 8 16.51 22.74 24.24
N ASP A 9 17.36 23.76 24.13
CA ASP A 9 16.96 25.13 23.81
C ASP A 9 16.41 25.24 22.38
N LEU A 10 16.96 24.51 21.40
CA LEU A 10 16.43 24.46 20.04
C LEU A 10 14.98 23.95 20.02
N PHE A 11 14.71 22.81 20.65
CA PHE A 11 13.35 22.25 20.75
C PHE A 11 12.38 23.21 21.45
N HIS A 12 12.80 23.87 22.53
CA HIS A 12 11.96 24.86 23.22
C HIS A 12 11.67 26.08 22.34
N CYS A 13 12.66 26.58 21.60
CA CYS A 13 12.47 27.71 20.68
C CYS A 13 11.56 27.35 19.49
N CYS A 14 11.64 26.12 18.96
CA CYS A 14 10.74 25.63 17.91
C CYS A 14 9.28 25.52 18.37
N LYS A 15 9.04 25.14 19.63
CA LYS A 15 7.69 25.12 20.23
C LYS A 15 7.12 26.52 20.50
N THR A 16 7.98 27.48 20.83
CA THR A 16 7.58 28.84 21.23
C THR A 16 7.69 29.89 20.13
N GLY A 17 8.19 29.54 18.94
CA GLY A 17 8.23 30.42 17.77
C GLY A 17 9.37 31.43 17.76
N LYS A 18 10.44 31.22 18.55
CA LYS A 18 11.55 32.19 18.71
C LYS A 18 12.57 32.10 17.56
N SER A 19 12.18 32.50 16.35
CA SER A 19 12.98 32.41 15.12
C SER A 19 14.41 32.99 15.24
N GLU A 20 14.58 34.15 15.88
CA GLU A 20 15.90 34.78 16.05
C GLU A 20 16.85 33.96 16.94
N THR A 21 16.30 33.23 17.91
CA THR A 21 17.09 32.34 18.78
C THR A 21 17.42 31.03 18.06
N VAL A 22 16.46 30.48 17.29
CA VAL A 22 16.70 29.33 16.41
C VAL A 22 17.83 29.62 15.44
N LYS A 23 17.81 30.79 14.77
CA LYS A 23 18.87 31.21 13.84
C LYS A 23 20.24 31.23 14.50
N ARG A 24 20.36 31.86 15.68
CA ARG A 24 21.61 31.93 16.44
C ARG A 24 22.13 30.55 16.86
N LEU A 25 21.25 29.61 17.19
CA LEU A 25 21.63 28.23 17.54
C LEU A 25 22.15 27.46 16.32
N ILE A 26 21.52 27.64 15.15
CA ILE A 26 21.98 27.05 13.89
C ILE A 26 23.36 27.63 13.49
N GLU A 27 23.55 28.95 13.61
CA GLU A 27 24.85 29.62 13.35
C GLU A 27 25.97 29.14 14.29
N ARG A 28 25.62 28.65 15.48
CA ARG A 28 26.58 28.04 16.44
C ARG A 28 26.89 26.57 16.13
N GLY A 29 26.33 26.01 15.06
CA GLY A 29 26.60 24.65 14.59
C GLY A 29 25.70 23.57 15.19
N VAL A 30 24.55 23.94 15.79
CA VAL A 30 23.56 22.95 16.24
C VAL A 30 22.88 22.33 15.02
N SER A 31 22.91 21.00 14.91
CA SER A 31 22.24 20.28 13.82
C SER A 31 20.72 20.45 13.91
N VAL A 32 20.07 20.70 12.77
CA VAL A 32 18.62 20.85 12.66
C VAL A 32 17.87 19.52 12.59
N ASN A 33 18.59 18.41 12.37
CA ASN A 33 18.05 17.05 12.25
C ASN A 33 18.27 16.22 13.52
N ILE A 34 18.40 16.90 14.66
CA ILE A 34 18.47 16.24 15.97
C ILE A 34 17.13 15.65 16.37
N ARG A 35 17.16 14.60 17.21
CA ARG A 35 15.98 13.92 17.69
C ARG A 35 15.89 13.98 19.21
N ASP A 36 14.68 14.10 19.73
CA ASP A 36 14.42 14.01 21.16
C ASP A 36 14.10 12.57 21.61
N ARG A 37 13.73 12.40 22.89
CA ARG A 37 13.41 11.09 23.46
C ARG A 37 12.16 10.41 22.87
N TRP A 38 11.37 11.14 22.09
CA TRP A 38 10.18 10.64 21.39
C TRP A 38 10.41 10.56 19.88
N ASP A 39 11.68 10.50 19.48
CA ASP A 39 12.10 10.40 18.08
C ASP A 39 11.57 11.55 17.20
N SER A 40 11.27 12.71 17.81
CA SER A 40 10.70 13.87 17.11
C SER A 40 11.75 14.91 16.75
N THR A 41 11.58 15.58 15.61
CA THR A 41 12.50 16.60 15.09
C THR A 41 12.08 18.03 15.48
N PRO A 42 13.01 19.00 15.50
CA PRO A 42 12.68 20.41 15.69
C PRO A 42 11.67 20.94 14.66
N LEU A 43 11.78 20.46 13.42
CA LEU A 43 10.86 20.81 12.33
C LEU A 43 9.42 20.38 12.64
N TYR A 44 9.23 19.14 13.12
CA TYR A 44 7.90 18.65 13.51
C TYR A 44 7.23 19.55 14.55
N TYR A 45 7.95 19.98 15.58
CA TYR A 45 7.38 20.86 16.61
C TYR A 45 7.05 22.27 16.10
N ALA A 46 7.88 22.82 15.20
CA ALA A 46 7.57 24.10 14.57
C ALA A 46 6.29 24.00 13.71
N CYS A 47 6.10 22.88 13.00
CA CYS A 47 4.88 22.60 12.24
C CYS A 47 3.65 22.43 13.15
N LEU A 48 3.78 21.64 14.22
CA LEU A 48 2.73 21.36 15.20
C LEU A 48 2.24 22.60 15.92
N CYS A 49 3.15 23.50 16.27
CA CYS A 49 2.82 24.74 16.98
C CYS A 49 2.48 25.91 16.05
N GLY A 50 2.53 25.72 14.73
CA GLY A 50 2.11 26.73 13.76
C GLY A 50 3.07 27.88 13.49
N HIS A 51 4.37 27.69 13.75
CA HIS A 51 5.37 28.77 13.65
C HIS A 51 6.01 28.84 12.26
N PHE A 52 5.29 29.44 11.29
CA PHE A 52 5.70 29.52 9.88
C PHE A 52 7.16 29.97 9.68
N ASN A 53 7.56 31.09 10.28
CA ASN A 53 8.92 31.64 10.13
C ASN A 53 10.01 30.69 10.66
N VAL A 54 9.69 29.85 11.65
CA VAL A 54 10.63 28.86 12.18
C VAL A 54 10.70 27.64 11.26
N VAL A 55 9.56 27.20 10.72
CA VAL A 55 9.51 26.12 9.73
C VAL A 55 10.33 26.48 8.50
N GLU A 56 10.12 27.68 7.95
CA GLU A 56 10.88 28.19 6.80
C GLU A 56 12.39 28.22 7.09
N LEU A 57 12.80 28.77 8.24
CA LEU A 57 14.20 28.85 8.64
C LEU A 57 14.86 27.47 8.79
N LEU A 58 14.15 26.49 9.37
CA LEU A 58 14.65 25.13 9.53
C LEU A 58 14.80 24.42 8.18
N LEU A 59 13.83 24.56 7.29
CA LEU A 59 13.88 23.98 5.94
C LEU A 59 15.02 24.60 5.12
N GLN A 60 15.21 25.92 5.16
CA GLN A 60 16.33 26.61 4.53
C GLN A 60 17.69 26.17 5.09
N SER A 61 17.72 25.73 6.34
CA SER A 61 18.93 25.25 7.04
C SER A 61 19.19 23.75 6.87
N GLY A 62 18.45 23.06 5.99
CA GLY A 62 18.67 21.64 5.66
C GLY A 62 17.94 20.65 6.57
N ALA A 63 16.81 21.05 7.18
CA ALA A 63 15.98 20.12 7.92
C ALA A 63 15.42 19.02 6.99
N SER A 64 15.58 17.75 7.38
CA SER A 64 15.12 16.59 6.61
C SER A 64 13.61 16.47 6.70
N CYS A 65 12.95 16.67 5.57
CA CYS A 65 11.50 16.54 5.44
C CYS A 65 11.20 15.83 4.12
N ASN A 66 11.61 14.56 4.03
CA ASN A 66 11.48 13.78 2.80
C ASN A 66 10.10 13.14 2.73
N ALA A 67 9.51 13.13 1.52
CA ALA A 67 8.32 12.35 1.23
C ALA A 67 8.52 10.87 1.64
N ASP A 68 7.45 10.23 2.12
CA ASP A 68 7.44 8.79 2.47
C ASP A 68 8.38 8.38 3.60
N THR A 69 8.89 9.35 4.35
CA THR A 69 9.56 9.10 5.62
C THR A 69 8.59 9.38 6.76
N PHE A 70 8.75 8.63 7.86
CA PHE A 70 7.98 8.85 9.09
C PHE A 70 8.00 10.33 9.53
N ASP A 71 9.13 11.01 9.36
CA ASP A 71 9.30 12.41 9.73
C ASP A 71 8.58 13.39 8.79
N GLY A 72 8.63 13.16 7.48
CA GLY A 72 7.96 14.01 6.48
C GLY A 72 6.43 13.96 6.62
N GLU A 73 5.88 12.75 6.76
CA GLU A 73 4.45 12.56 6.97
C GLU A 73 3.97 13.19 8.28
N ARG A 74 4.75 13.05 9.37
CA ARG A 74 4.44 13.68 10.66
C ARG A 74 4.44 15.19 10.60
N CYS A 75 5.37 15.80 9.86
CA CYS A 75 5.40 17.25 9.66
C CYS A 75 4.18 17.73 8.88
N LEU A 76 3.77 16.99 7.84
CA LEU A 76 2.62 17.33 7.00
C LEU A 76 1.29 17.17 7.74
N HIS A 77 1.10 16.05 8.44
CA HIS A 77 -0.08 15.80 9.27
C HIS A 77 -0.15 16.74 10.47
N GLY A 78 0.99 16.98 11.12
CA GLY A 78 1.10 17.85 12.29
C GLY A 78 1.01 19.34 11.97
N ALA A 79 1.09 19.78 10.71
CA ALA A 79 1.04 21.20 10.38
C ALA A 79 -0.26 21.87 10.84
N LEU A 80 -0.14 22.85 11.75
CA LEU A 80 -1.28 23.56 12.33
C LEU A 80 -2.03 24.44 11.31
N THR A 81 -1.31 25.01 10.33
CA THR A 81 -1.87 25.94 9.35
C THR A 81 -1.70 25.45 7.92
N LEU A 82 -2.59 25.90 7.04
CA LEU A 82 -2.54 25.58 5.61
C LEU A 82 -1.29 26.17 4.94
N ASP A 83 -0.86 27.36 5.38
CA ASP A 83 0.35 28.00 4.85
C ASP A 83 1.61 27.20 5.15
N ILE A 84 1.73 26.63 6.36
CA ILE A 84 2.83 25.72 6.72
C ILE A 84 2.75 24.44 5.91
N ARG A 85 1.56 23.88 5.73
CA ARG A 85 1.35 22.69 4.90
C ARG A 85 1.76 22.95 3.44
N ASN A 86 1.44 24.12 2.91
CA ASN A 86 1.84 24.53 1.55
C ASN A 86 3.34 24.77 1.47
N LEU A 87 3.94 25.43 2.47
CA LEU A 87 5.38 25.64 2.57
C LEU A 87 6.15 24.30 2.59
N LEU A 88 5.69 23.32 3.38
CA LEU A 88 6.26 21.98 3.39
C LEU A 88 6.17 21.32 2.01
N LYS A 89 5.02 21.42 1.33
CA LYS A 89 4.85 20.93 -0.05
C LYS A 89 5.79 21.61 -1.04
N GLU A 90 5.95 22.93 -0.94
CA GLU A 90 6.84 23.73 -1.80
C GLU A 90 8.32 23.39 -1.58
N PHE A 91 8.73 23.09 -0.35
CA PHE A 91 10.09 22.70 0.00
C PHE A 91 10.42 21.21 -0.29
N GLN A 92 9.50 20.47 -0.93
CA GLN A 92 9.54 19.03 -1.29
C GLN A 92 9.06 18.04 -0.21
N VAL A 93 7.89 18.30 0.37
CA VAL A 93 7.07 17.25 0.97
C VAL A 93 6.01 16.83 -0.03
N CYS A 94 6.25 15.65 -0.60
CA CYS A 94 5.27 14.81 -1.28
C CYS A 94 4.80 15.30 -2.66
N SER A 95 5.08 14.44 -3.65
CA SER A 95 4.15 14.01 -4.70
C SER A 95 2.73 14.57 -4.52
N LYS A 96 2.11 15.03 -5.61
CA LYS A 96 0.68 15.40 -5.60
C LYS A 96 -0.22 14.25 -5.11
N ASN A 97 0.29 13.02 -5.04
CA ASN A 97 -0.45 11.80 -4.78
C ASN A 97 0.12 10.95 -3.61
N VAL A 98 0.56 11.54 -2.49
CA VAL A 98 0.76 10.74 -1.26
C VAL A 98 -0.54 10.10 -0.74
N LEU A 99 -1.70 10.65 -1.12
CA LEU A 99 -3.01 10.00 -0.95
C LEU A 99 -3.26 8.84 -1.94
N GLY A 100 -2.42 8.67 -2.97
CA GLY A 100 -2.60 7.73 -4.08
C GLY A 100 -1.71 6.48 -4.04
N ARG A 101 -0.80 6.34 -3.05
CA ARG A 101 -0.03 5.10 -2.87
C ARG A 101 -0.90 4.02 -2.25
N THR A 102 -1.73 3.41 -3.10
CA THR A 102 -2.57 2.26 -2.76
C THR A 102 -1.72 1.02 -2.43
N PRO A 103 -2.29 0.00 -1.75
CA PRO A 103 -1.63 -1.30 -1.58
C PRO A 103 -1.08 -1.89 -2.89
N PHE A 104 -1.74 -1.62 -4.02
CA PHE A 104 -1.28 -1.99 -5.35
C PHE A 104 0.06 -1.34 -5.74
N HIS A 105 0.30 -0.07 -5.41
CA HIS A 105 1.59 0.58 -5.68
C HIS A 105 2.73 -0.04 -4.87
N LEU A 106 2.45 -0.40 -3.62
CA LEU A 106 3.42 -1.12 -2.80
C LEU A 106 3.74 -2.49 -3.40
N PHE A 107 2.73 -3.18 -3.95
CA PHE A 107 2.92 -4.41 -4.71
C PHE A 107 3.87 -4.19 -5.90
N MET A 108 3.59 -3.22 -6.77
CA MET A 108 4.43 -2.95 -7.93
C MET A 108 5.85 -2.53 -7.55
N THR A 109 6.00 -1.77 -6.47
CA THR A 109 7.31 -1.37 -5.93
C THR A 109 8.10 -2.58 -5.44
N LYS A 110 7.44 -3.51 -4.72
CA LYS A 110 8.05 -4.78 -4.32
C LYS A 110 8.44 -5.62 -5.53
N LEU A 111 7.58 -5.70 -6.55
CA LEU A 111 7.88 -6.41 -7.80
C LEU A 111 9.12 -5.84 -8.51
N ARG A 112 9.28 -4.52 -8.52
CA ARG A 112 10.48 -3.87 -9.08
C ARG A 112 11.74 -4.10 -8.24
N LYS A 113 11.61 -4.12 -6.91
CA LYS A 113 12.73 -4.16 -5.96
C LYS A 113 13.23 -5.59 -5.68
N ASP A 114 12.31 -6.51 -5.42
CA ASP A 114 12.64 -7.86 -4.92
C ASP A 114 13.05 -8.78 -6.08
N LEU A 115 12.55 -8.50 -7.30
CA LEU A 115 12.97 -9.18 -8.55
C LEU A 115 12.89 -10.72 -8.49
N ILE A 116 11.93 -11.24 -7.72
CA ILE A 116 11.72 -12.68 -7.61
C ILE A 116 11.22 -13.24 -8.94
N TYR A 117 11.76 -14.39 -9.35
CA TYR A 117 11.40 -15.04 -10.61
C TYR A 117 11.62 -14.17 -11.87
N VAL A 118 12.68 -13.35 -11.88
CA VAL A 118 13.09 -12.63 -13.09
C VAL A 118 13.43 -13.60 -14.23
N ASP A 119 12.95 -13.30 -15.44
CA ASP A 119 13.10 -14.11 -16.64
C ASP A 119 13.98 -13.47 -17.73
N ALA A 120 14.23 -12.16 -17.66
CA ALA A 120 15.00 -11.43 -18.66
C ALA A 120 15.97 -10.38 -18.08
N PHE A 121 16.97 -10.02 -18.88
CA PHE A 121 17.97 -9.00 -18.57
C PHE A 121 18.24 -8.15 -19.80
N VAL A 122 18.28 -6.83 -19.64
CA VAL A 122 18.80 -5.93 -20.66
C VAL A 122 20.25 -5.61 -20.33
N THR A 123 21.12 -5.65 -21.34
CA THR A 123 22.53 -5.28 -21.19
C THR A 123 22.73 -3.88 -21.74
N THR A 124 23.28 -2.95 -20.94
CA THR A 124 23.60 -1.59 -21.38
C THR A 124 24.92 -1.57 -22.14
N SER A 125 25.22 -0.44 -22.81
CA SER A 125 26.53 -0.21 -23.46
C SER A 125 27.71 -0.35 -22.50
N ASP A 126 27.50 0.03 -21.24
CA ASP A 126 28.47 -0.07 -20.15
C ASP A 126 28.71 -1.51 -19.67
N GLY A 127 27.91 -2.48 -20.17
CA GLY A 127 27.99 -3.89 -19.81
C GLY A 127 27.16 -4.28 -18.58
N ASP A 128 26.42 -3.34 -17.98
CA ASP A 128 25.54 -3.63 -16.85
C ASP A 128 24.35 -4.47 -17.31
N LYS A 129 24.02 -5.49 -16.52
CA LYS A 129 22.85 -6.35 -16.74
C LYS A 129 21.74 -5.95 -15.79
N ILE A 130 20.68 -5.36 -16.35
CA ILE A 130 19.54 -4.88 -15.57
C ILE A 130 18.39 -5.88 -15.69
N PRO A 131 17.96 -6.52 -14.58
CA PRO A 131 16.88 -7.49 -14.57
C PRO A 131 15.50 -6.85 -14.78
N TYR A 132 14.61 -7.55 -15.49
CA TYR A 132 13.19 -7.18 -15.62
C TYR A 132 12.32 -8.41 -15.90
N HIS A 133 11.03 -8.31 -15.57
CA HIS A 133 10.02 -9.31 -15.93
C HIS A 133 9.44 -9.03 -17.34
N SER A 134 9.53 -10.00 -18.25
CA SER A 134 9.05 -9.85 -19.63
C SER A 134 7.55 -9.57 -19.71
N CYS A 135 6.76 -10.17 -18.81
CA CYS A 135 5.31 -9.96 -18.75
C CYS A 135 4.92 -8.50 -18.43
N ILE A 136 5.72 -7.79 -17.63
CA ILE A 136 5.49 -6.36 -17.31
C ILE A 136 5.99 -5.47 -18.44
N ALA A 137 7.16 -5.80 -19.00
CA ALA A 137 7.77 -5.02 -20.07
C ALA A 137 6.94 -5.10 -21.37
N SER A 138 6.41 -6.26 -21.73
CA SER A 138 5.62 -6.45 -22.95
C SER A 138 4.32 -5.63 -22.98
N LEU A 139 3.73 -5.37 -21.81
CA LEU A 139 2.53 -4.55 -21.68
C LEU A 139 2.81 -3.04 -21.67
N SER A 140 4.02 -2.66 -21.29
CA SER A 140 4.39 -1.26 -21.06
C SER A 140 5.23 -0.66 -22.19
N LEU A 141 5.97 -1.49 -22.91
CA LEU A 141 6.87 -1.08 -23.98
C LEU A 141 6.31 -1.52 -25.33
N LYS A 142 5.89 -0.57 -26.17
CA LYS A 142 5.42 -0.86 -27.54
C LYS A 142 6.52 -1.51 -28.39
N ASN A 143 7.78 -1.15 -28.12
CA ASN A 143 8.93 -1.61 -28.87
C ASN A 143 9.89 -2.46 -28.02
N LEU A 144 9.39 -3.54 -27.39
CA LEU A 144 10.20 -4.43 -26.55
C LEU A 144 11.48 -4.94 -27.22
N LYS A 145 11.44 -5.25 -28.52
CA LYS A 145 12.64 -5.69 -29.27
C LYS A 145 13.76 -4.64 -29.29
N ILE A 146 13.40 -3.35 -29.30
CA ILE A 146 14.38 -2.26 -29.22
C ILE A 146 15.00 -2.25 -27.82
N PHE A 147 14.18 -2.45 -26.79
CA PHE A 147 14.64 -2.55 -25.40
C PHE A 147 15.65 -3.68 -25.20
N GLU A 148 15.37 -4.87 -25.74
CA GLU A 148 16.25 -6.04 -25.66
C GLU A 148 17.59 -5.85 -26.38
N GLN A 149 17.66 -4.91 -27.34
CA GLN A 149 18.83 -4.64 -28.18
C GLN A 149 19.55 -3.33 -27.80
N ILE A 150 19.35 -2.83 -26.57
CA ILE A 150 19.96 -1.57 -26.09
C ILE A 150 21.49 -1.61 -26.01
N SER A 151 22.11 -2.80 -25.88
CA SER A 151 23.56 -2.95 -25.71
C SER A 151 24.42 -2.30 -26.80
N GLY A 152 23.86 -2.03 -27.98
CA GLY A 152 24.53 -1.35 -29.08
C GLY A 152 24.37 0.17 -29.13
N ARG A 153 23.70 0.80 -28.16
CA ARG A 153 23.46 2.25 -28.12
C ARG A 153 24.24 2.90 -26.98
N GLU A 154 25.26 3.68 -27.34
CA GLU A 154 26.08 4.43 -26.37
C GLU A 154 25.31 5.56 -25.66
N ASP A 155 24.19 6.00 -26.23
CA ASP A 155 23.38 7.12 -25.71
C ASP A 155 22.65 6.80 -24.38
N PHE A 156 22.66 5.53 -23.95
CA PHE A 156 21.76 5.03 -22.90
C PHE A 156 22.52 4.35 -21.76
N THR A 157 22.64 5.04 -20.63
CA THR A 157 23.27 4.51 -19.41
C THR A 157 22.35 3.56 -18.63
N ALA A 158 22.93 2.82 -17.69
CA ALA A 158 22.18 1.98 -16.76
C ALA A 158 21.12 2.75 -15.95
N GLU A 159 21.40 4.00 -15.59
CA GLU A 159 20.46 4.84 -14.85
C GLU A 159 19.23 5.21 -15.68
N HIS A 160 19.40 5.47 -16.98
CA HIS A 160 18.28 5.72 -17.89
C HIS A 160 17.38 4.50 -18.03
N VAL A 161 17.98 3.32 -18.19
CA VAL A 161 17.24 2.06 -18.26
C VAL A 161 16.51 1.79 -16.95
N SER A 162 17.14 2.03 -15.79
CA SER A 162 16.45 1.91 -14.50
C SER A 162 15.29 2.89 -14.41
N CYS A 163 15.44 4.13 -14.86
CA CYS A 163 14.35 5.12 -14.86
C CYS A 163 13.12 4.65 -15.66
N ILE A 164 13.33 4.05 -16.84
CA ILE A 164 12.25 3.43 -17.62
C ILE A 164 11.60 2.30 -16.83
N LEU A 165 12.39 1.39 -16.27
CA LEU A 165 11.88 0.25 -15.51
C LEU A 165 11.11 0.72 -14.27
N ASP A 166 11.65 1.66 -13.50
CA ASP A 166 10.99 2.18 -12.30
C ASP A 166 9.63 2.80 -12.65
N PHE A 167 9.56 3.52 -13.79
CA PHE A 167 8.30 4.08 -14.28
C PHE A 167 7.29 3.03 -14.75
N ILE A 168 7.69 2.03 -15.55
CA ILE A 168 6.72 1.04 -16.05
C ILE A 168 6.16 0.16 -14.92
N TYR A 169 6.93 -0.04 -13.85
CA TYR A 169 6.43 -0.76 -12.67
C TYR A 169 5.57 0.15 -11.81
N THR A 170 6.04 1.34 -11.46
CA THR A 170 5.45 2.11 -10.35
C THR A 170 4.70 3.37 -10.77
N ALA A 171 4.77 3.75 -12.05
CA ALA A 171 4.39 5.06 -12.59
C ALA A 171 5.10 6.23 -11.90
N VAL A 172 6.18 5.98 -11.15
CA VAL A 172 7.02 6.98 -10.51
C VAL A 172 8.46 6.75 -10.92
N VAL A 173 9.18 7.84 -11.18
CA VAL A 173 10.61 7.77 -11.46
C VAL A 173 11.35 8.87 -10.72
N ASP A 174 12.44 8.50 -10.06
CA ASP A 174 13.41 9.45 -9.52
C ASP A 174 14.39 9.84 -10.63
N ILE A 175 14.37 11.11 -11.00
CA ILE A 175 15.20 11.68 -12.06
C ILE A 175 16.40 12.45 -11.51
N GLN A 176 16.64 12.43 -10.19
CA GLN A 176 17.84 13.02 -9.60
C GLN A 176 19.15 12.41 -10.15
N PRO A 177 19.28 11.08 -10.31
CA PRO A 177 20.53 10.49 -10.80
C PRO A 177 20.91 11.02 -12.20
N ILE A 178 19.91 11.14 -13.06
CA ILE A 178 20.04 11.60 -14.44
C ILE A 178 19.66 13.08 -14.62
N SER A 179 19.72 13.89 -13.56
CA SER A 179 19.19 15.26 -13.60
C SER A 179 19.85 16.11 -14.70
N ASN A 180 21.08 15.78 -15.08
CA ASN A 180 21.86 16.50 -16.08
C ASN A 180 21.64 16.00 -17.52
N ASP A 181 20.95 14.86 -17.70
CA ASP A 181 20.72 14.24 -19.01
C ASP A 181 19.28 13.74 -19.19
N LEU A 182 18.30 14.63 -18.98
CA LEU A 182 16.90 14.30 -19.26
C LEU A 182 16.61 14.10 -20.76
N SER A 183 17.43 14.66 -21.64
CA SER A 183 17.31 14.53 -23.09
C SER A 183 17.43 13.08 -23.56
N SER A 184 18.35 12.32 -22.97
CA SER A 184 18.53 10.90 -23.28
C SER A 184 17.34 10.07 -22.77
N LEU A 185 16.80 10.40 -21.58
CA LEU A 185 15.56 9.78 -21.09
C LEU A 185 14.37 10.08 -22.01
N GLU A 186 14.22 11.31 -22.48
CA GLU A 186 13.16 11.69 -23.42
C GLU A 186 13.27 10.88 -24.72
N THR A 187 14.47 10.79 -25.29
CA THR A 187 14.75 10.02 -26.51
C THR A 187 14.48 8.53 -26.31
N MET A 188 14.89 7.98 -25.17
CA MET A 188 14.65 6.57 -24.83
C MET A 188 13.15 6.29 -24.67
N SER A 189 12.43 7.11 -23.91
CA SER A 189 10.98 6.95 -23.68
C SER A 189 10.20 6.96 -25.00
N TYR A 190 10.56 7.86 -25.93
CA TYR A 190 10.01 7.87 -27.30
C TYR A 190 10.34 6.59 -28.07
N ALA A 191 11.61 6.17 -28.10
CA ALA A 191 12.05 5.00 -28.85
C ALA A 191 11.38 3.71 -28.37
N LEU A 192 11.14 3.60 -27.06
CA LEU A 192 10.49 2.45 -26.44
C LEU A 192 8.95 2.51 -26.48
N GLY A 193 8.39 3.68 -26.81
CA GLY A 193 6.95 3.91 -26.89
C GLY A 193 6.26 4.06 -25.52
N VAL A 194 6.97 4.62 -24.54
CA VAL A 194 6.44 4.96 -23.20
C VAL A 194 5.89 6.40 -23.24
N ASP A 195 4.79 6.59 -23.96
CA ASP A 195 4.24 7.92 -24.30
C ASP A 195 3.99 8.82 -23.08
N GLU A 196 3.52 8.23 -21.98
CA GLU A 196 3.22 8.95 -20.75
C GLU A 196 4.48 9.52 -20.11
N LEU A 197 5.52 8.70 -19.94
CA LEU A 197 6.81 9.15 -19.43
C LEU A 197 7.43 10.18 -20.36
N GLN A 198 7.35 9.95 -21.68
CA GLN A 198 7.83 10.91 -22.66
C GLN A 198 7.19 12.28 -22.45
N THR A 199 5.86 12.34 -22.32
CA THR A 199 5.12 13.59 -22.09
C THR A 199 5.58 14.29 -20.81
N LEU A 200 5.79 13.54 -19.72
CA LEU A 200 6.26 14.08 -18.44
C LEU A 200 7.69 14.63 -18.53
N VAL A 201 8.60 13.90 -19.18
CA VAL A 201 10.00 14.32 -19.35
C VAL A 201 10.07 15.53 -20.26
N THR A 202 9.37 15.54 -21.40
CA THR A 202 9.28 16.69 -22.31
C THR A 202 8.77 17.93 -21.58
N TYR A 203 7.74 17.78 -20.73
CA TYR A 203 7.25 18.89 -19.91
C TYR A 203 8.32 19.43 -18.95
N GLU A 204 9.06 18.53 -18.28
CA GLU A 204 10.13 18.91 -17.36
C GLU A 204 11.31 19.58 -18.06
N CYS A 205 11.74 19.08 -19.22
CA CYS A 205 12.75 19.71 -20.07
C CYS A 205 12.36 21.15 -20.41
N ASN A 206 11.15 21.33 -20.97
CA ASN A 206 10.60 22.66 -21.30
C ASN A 206 10.49 23.58 -20.08
N ARG A 207 10.14 23.04 -18.91
CA ARG A 207 10.03 23.81 -17.65
C ARG A 207 11.38 24.34 -17.20
N ARG A 208 12.45 23.55 -17.35
CA ARG A 208 13.83 23.92 -17.01
C ARG A 208 14.37 24.97 -17.97
N GLU A 209 14.09 24.85 -19.26
CA GLU A 209 14.49 25.83 -20.29
C GLU A 209 13.84 27.20 -20.08
N ARG A 210 12.51 27.26 -19.89
CA ARG A 210 11.77 28.53 -19.74
C ARG A 210 12.18 29.39 -18.54
N LYS A 211 12.83 28.78 -17.55
CA LYS A 211 13.23 29.46 -16.31
C LYS A 211 14.75 29.67 -16.20
N GLN A 212 15.52 29.46 -17.28
CA GLN A 212 16.93 29.82 -17.33
C GLN A 212 17.12 31.30 -16.91
N GLY A 213 17.88 31.53 -15.82
CA GLY A 213 18.12 32.85 -15.23
C GLY A 213 17.52 33.09 -13.83
N ARG A 214 16.68 32.17 -13.32
CA ARG A 214 16.29 32.09 -11.90
C ARG A 214 16.74 30.72 -11.36
N PHE A 215 17.04 30.59 -10.06
CA PHE A 215 17.27 29.27 -9.46
C PHE A 215 16.01 28.41 -9.64
N VAL A 216 16.08 27.39 -10.49
CA VAL A 216 15.02 26.41 -10.69
C VAL A 216 15.45 25.16 -9.94
N LYS A 217 14.74 24.80 -8.86
CA LYS A 217 14.92 23.50 -8.24
C LYS A 217 14.44 22.44 -9.24
N ALA A 218 15.35 21.56 -9.65
CA ALA A 218 15.03 20.42 -10.51
C ALA A 218 13.91 19.59 -9.85
N ALA A 219 12.94 19.09 -10.63
CA ALA A 219 12.07 18.04 -10.11
C ALA A 219 12.94 16.84 -9.71
N ALA A 220 12.71 16.32 -8.52
CA ALA A 220 13.36 15.10 -8.06
C ALA A 220 12.67 13.88 -8.66
N THR A 221 11.33 13.90 -8.74
CA THR A 221 10.52 12.79 -9.23
C THR A 221 9.58 13.24 -10.35
N LEU A 222 9.27 12.33 -11.26
CA LEU A 222 8.15 12.43 -12.20
C LEU A 222 7.13 11.35 -11.88
N GLU A 223 5.85 11.70 -11.98
CA GLU A 223 4.73 10.83 -11.59
C GLU A 223 3.70 10.81 -12.71
N GLY A 224 3.37 9.60 -13.16
CA GLY A 224 2.30 9.33 -14.10
C GLY A 224 0.97 9.08 -13.41
N ASP A 225 0.01 8.63 -14.22
CA ASP A 225 -1.29 8.19 -13.80
C ASP A 225 -1.23 6.75 -13.26
N PHE A 226 -1.62 6.63 -12.01
CA PHE A 226 -1.64 5.37 -11.29
C PHE A 226 -2.71 4.39 -11.80
N ASP A 227 -3.81 4.90 -12.34
CA ASP A 227 -4.88 4.07 -12.90
C ASP A 227 -4.40 3.35 -14.17
N ASN A 228 -3.50 3.96 -14.95
CA ASN A 228 -2.86 3.31 -16.09
C ASN A 228 -2.05 2.08 -15.64
N CYS A 229 -1.38 2.15 -14.50
CA CYS A 229 -0.62 1.02 -13.96
C CYS A 229 -1.55 -0.14 -13.57
N ILE A 230 -2.69 0.16 -12.93
CA ILE A 230 -3.72 -0.82 -12.60
C ILE A 230 -4.26 -1.44 -13.90
N GLN A 231 -4.57 -0.63 -14.91
CA GLN A 231 -5.13 -1.11 -16.17
C GLN A 231 -4.17 -2.05 -16.94
N ARG A 232 -2.85 -1.80 -16.88
CA ARG A 232 -1.85 -2.73 -17.42
C ARG A 232 -1.95 -4.10 -16.73
N MET A 233 -2.05 -4.14 -15.41
CA MET A 233 -2.17 -5.42 -14.69
C MET A 233 -3.53 -6.10 -14.89
N THR A 234 -4.61 -5.34 -15.07
CA THR A 234 -5.92 -5.89 -15.50
C THR A 234 -5.81 -6.53 -16.88
N THR A 235 -5.04 -5.93 -17.79
CA THR A 235 -4.77 -6.49 -19.12
C THR A 235 -3.91 -7.75 -19.02
N LEU A 236 -2.92 -7.79 -18.11
CA LEU A 236 -2.16 -9.00 -17.81
C LEU A 236 -3.06 -10.12 -17.30
N PHE A 237 -3.99 -9.81 -16.38
CA PHE A 237 -4.93 -10.79 -15.85
C PHE A 237 -5.82 -11.40 -16.94
N ALA A 238 -6.20 -10.63 -17.96
CA ALA A 238 -6.99 -11.14 -19.08
C ALA A 238 -6.30 -12.29 -19.85
N THR A 239 -4.96 -12.38 -19.81
CA THR A 239 -4.23 -13.50 -20.45
C THR A 239 -4.26 -14.77 -19.61
N VAL A 240 -4.52 -14.66 -18.30
CA VAL A 240 -4.53 -15.79 -17.35
C VAL A 240 -5.76 -16.67 -17.54
N THR A 241 -6.88 -16.07 -17.93
CA THR A 241 -8.22 -16.68 -17.94
C THR A 241 -8.67 -17.10 -19.34
N SER A 242 -7.93 -16.72 -20.38
CA SER A 242 -8.27 -17.02 -21.76
C SER A 242 -7.94 -18.46 -22.13
N GLY A 243 -8.93 -19.35 -22.04
CA GLY A 243 -8.89 -20.70 -22.65
C GLY A 243 -8.82 -20.72 -24.18
N PHE A 244 -8.67 -19.55 -24.84
CA PHE A 244 -8.76 -19.34 -26.29
C PHE A 244 -7.53 -18.68 -26.92
N LEU A 245 -6.39 -18.57 -26.21
CA LEU A 245 -5.17 -18.09 -26.88
C LEU A 245 -4.64 -19.17 -27.85
N GLU A 246 -4.41 -18.76 -29.10
CA GLU A 246 -3.77 -19.59 -30.14
C GLU A 246 -2.32 -19.97 -29.77
N SER A 247 -1.72 -19.36 -28.73
CA SER A 247 -0.46 -19.79 -28.12
C SER A 247 -0.22 -19.20 -26.71
N PRO A 248 -0.09 -20.01 -25.64
CA PRO A 248 0.25 -19.56 -24.28
C PRO A 248 1.60 -18.84 -24.14
N ARG A 249 2.48 -18.93 -25.14
CA ARG A 249 3.86 -18.42 -25.10
C ARG A 249 4.00 -16.92 -25.34
N GLU A 250 2.98 -16.26 -25.89
CA GLU A 250 3.07 -14.83 -26.22
C GLU A 250 2.90 -13.91 -25.00
N ALA A 251 2.33 -14.43 -23.92
CA ALA A 251 2.06 -13.68 -22.69
C ALA A 251 3.03 -14.01 -21.53
N PHE A 252 4.08 -14.80 -21.77
CA PHE A 252 5.14 -15.08 -20.78
C PHE A 252 4.68 -15.82 -19.51
N HIS A 253 3.64 -16.66 -19.60
CA HIS A 253 3.23 -17.52 -18.49
C HIS A 253 4.31 -18.55 -18.17
N ASP A 254 4.63 -18.71 -16.88
CA ASP A 254 5.68 -19.59 -16.38
C ASP A 254 5.17 -20.65 -15.39
N ILE A 255 3.84 -20.67 -15.15
CA ILE A 255 3.15 -21.67 -14.34
C ILE A 255 1.71 -21.92 -14.82
N GLU A 256 1.30 -23.18 -14.85
CA GLU A 256 -0.07 -23.66 -15.10
C GLU A 256 -0.67 -24.08 -13.75
N ILE A 257 -1.91 -23.68 -13.48
CA ILE A 257 -2.63 -24.06 -12.26
C ILE A 257 -3.98 -24.66 -12.64
N THR A 258 -4.21 -25.92 -12.27
CA THR A 258 -5.49 -26.61 -12.44
C THR A 258 -6.25 -26.65 -11.13
N VAL A 259 -7.54 -26.35 -11.16
CA VAL A 259 -8.44 -26.41 -9.99
C VAL A 259 -9.53 -27.43 -10.30
N GLY A 260 -9.44 -28.62 -9.69
CA GLY A 260 -10.27 -29.77 -10.04
C GLY A 260 -10.14 -30.17 -11.52
N ASP A 261 -11.23 -30.67 -12.11
CA ASP A 261 -11.28 -31.18 -13.49
C ASP A 261 -11.56 -30.09 -14.56
N GLN A 262 -11.30 -28.82 -14.27
CA GLN A 262 -11.58 -27.69 -15.18
C GLN A 262 -10.33 -27.22 -15.94
N TYR A 263 -10.53 -26.27 -16.86
CA TYR A 263 -9.45 -25.69 -17.66
C TYR A 263 -8.36 -25.04 -16.79
N PRO A 264 -7.08 -25.17 -17.17
CA PRO A 264 -5.97 -24.58 -16.43
C PRO A 264 -5.94 -23.04 -16.53
N PHE A 265 -5.45 -22.42 -15.46
CA PHE A 265 -5.04 -21.02 -15.42
C PHE A 265 -3.55 -20.90 -15.73
N TYR A 266 -3.17 -20.06 -16.69
CA TYR A 266 -1.77 -19.81 -17.01
C TYR A 266 -1.33 -18.52 -16.32
N CYS A 267 -0.46 -18.61 -15.31
CA CYS A 267 -0.11 -17.50 -14.44
C CYS A 267 1.38 -17.12 -14.53
N HIS A 268 1.75 -16.10 -13.76
CA HIS A 268 3.10 -15.58 -13.61
C HIS A 268 3.56 -15.75 -12.15
N LYS A 269 4.66 -16.50 -11.92
CA LYS A 269 5.19 -16.77 -10.57
C LYS A 269 5.53 -15.49 -9.84
N CYS A 270 6.14 -14.51 -10.52
CA CYS A 270 6.51 -13.23 -9.91
C CYS A 270 5.30 -12.50 -9.29
N VAL A 271 4.15 -12.49 -9.97
CA VAL A 271 2.93 -11.82 -9.50
C VAL A 271 2.29 -12.60 -8.35
N LEU A 272 2.16 -13.93 -8.50
CA LEU A 272 1.55 -14.79 -7.47
C LEU A 272 2.33 -14.73 -6.15
N CYS A 273 3.64 -14.94 -6.22
CA CYS A 273 4.49 -15.12 -5.04
C CYS A 273 4.65 -13.84 -4.21
N ILE A 274 4.69 -12.65 -4.83
CA ILE A 274 4.74 -11.39 -4.05
C ILE A 274 3.44 -11.15 -3.28
N ARG A 275 2.31 -11.65 -3.78
CA ARG A 275 0.98 -11.37 -3.25
C ARG A 275 0.42 -12.47 -2.36
N SER A 276 1.03 -13.65 -2.38
CA SER A 276 0.62 -14.83 -1.63
C SER A 276 1.85 -15.59 -1.13
N PRO A 277 2.11 -15.57 0.19
CA PRO A 277 3.13 -16.42 0.82
C PRO A 277 2.86 -17.91 0.61
N TYR A 278 1.59 -18.30 0.41
CA TYR A 278 1.22 -19.68 0.08
C TYR A 278 1.86 -20.09 -1.25
N PHE A 279 1.64 -19.34 -2.33
CA PHE A 279 2.23 -19.66 -3.62
C PHE A 279 3.76 -19.60 -3.60
N GLN A 280 4.32 -18.60 -2.91
CA GLN A 280 5.76 -18.50 -2.75
C GLN A 280 6.35 -19.75 -2.11
N SER A 281 5.84 -20.14 -0.94
CA SER A 281 6.36 -21.30 -0.20
C SER A 281 6.14 -22.60 -0.97
N PHE A 282 4.98 -22.74 -1.61
CA PHE A 282 4.63 -23.92 -2.38
C PHE A 282 5.55 -24.10 -3.60
N ILE A 283 5.77 -23.04 -4.37
CA ILE A 283 6.63 -23.08 -5.56
C ILE A 283 8.09 -23.33 -5.17
N GLU A 284 8.59 -22.66 -4.13
CA GLU A 284 9.96 -22.87 -3.62
C GLU A 284 10.15 -24.32 -3.14
N PHE A 285 9.17 -24.89 -2.45
CA PHE A 285 9.19 -26.30 -2.04
C PHE A 285 9.23 -27.25 -3.24
N ALA A 286 8.37 -27.02 -4.23
CA ALA A 286 8.32 -27.85 -5.44
C ALA A 286 9.64 -27.80 -6.24
N GLN A 287 10.27 -26.63 -6.36
CA GLN A 287 11.55 -26.47 -7.06
C GLN A 287 12.69 -27.24 -6.37
N ASN A 288 12.71 -27.25 -5.03
CA ASN A 288 13.73 -27.96 -4.26
C ASN A 288 13.67 -29.49 -4.43
N LEU A 289 12.54 -30.03 -4.89
CA LEU A 289 12.39 -31.46 -5.18
C LEU A 289 12.96 -31.88 -6.55
N ASN A 290 13.65 -30.99 -7.27
CA ASN A 290 14.25 -31.23 -8.61
C ASN A 290 13.24 -31.70 -9.67
N GLU A 291 11.97 -31.35 -9.50
CA GLU A 291 11.03 -31.36 -10.61
C GLU A 291 11.43 -30.22 -11.55
N ASN A 292 12.20 -30.52 -12.59
CA ASN A 292 12.53 -29.61 -13.71
C ASN A 292 11.29 -29.08 -14.47
N SER A 293 10.10 -29.28 -13.92
CA SER A 293 8.80 -28.92 -14.47
C SER A 293 7.85 -28.44 -13.37
N VAL A 294 8.24 -27.48 -12.52
CA VAL A 294 7.24 -26.65 -11.78
C VAL A 294 6.57 -25.70 -12.78
N GLN A 295 5.90 -26.30 -13.75
CA GLN A 295 5.07 -25.68 -14.78
C GLN A 295 3.61 -26.04 -14.57
N ARG A 296 3.26 -26.95 -13.65
CA ARG A 296 1.86 -27.33 -13.36
C ARG A 296 1.64 -27.57 -11.87
N ILE A 297 0.63 -26.91 -11.31
CA ILE A 297 0.15 -27.08 -9.94
C ILE A 297 -1.30 -27.53 -10.00
N GLU A 298 -1.67 -28.51 -9.18
CA GLU A 298 -3.05 -28.92 -8.99
C GLU A 298 -3.53 -28.50 -7.60
N ILE A 299 -4.63 -27.75 -7.56
CA ILE A 299 -5.27 -27.28 -6.34
C ILE A 299 -6.58 -28.04 -6.16
N GLN A 300 -6.74 -28.60 -4.97
CA GLN A 300 -7.90 -29.40 -4.57
C GLN A 300 -8.64 -28.70 -3.41
N GLY A 301 -9.94 -28.93 -3.30
CA GLY A 301 -10.75 -28.41 -2.19
C GLY A 301 -11.18 -26.94 -2.32
N THR A 302 -11.05 -26.32 -3.49
CA THR A 302 -11.52 -24.94 -3.75
C THR A 302 -12.45 -24.91 -4.96
N LYS A 303 -13.50 -24.07 -4.91
CA LYS A 303 -14.33 -23.78 -6.07
C LYS A 303 -13.53 -22.97 -7.11
N VAL A 304 -13.76 -23.25 -8.40
CA VAL A 304 -13.06 -22.53 -9.48
C VAL A 304 -13.39 -21.03 -9.48
N ALA A 305 -14.64 -20.66 -9.15
CA ALA A 305 -15.05 -19.26 -9.04
C ALA A 305 -14.30 -18.52 -7.92
N SER A 306 -14.19 -19.13 -6.74
CA SER A 306 -13.43 -18.56 -5.61
C SER A 306 -11.94 -18.45 -5.93
N PHE A 307 -11.37 -19.43 -6.65
CA PHE A 307 -9.99 -19.33 -7.10
C PHE A 307 -9.77 -18.21 -8.12
N TYR A 308 -10.71 -18.05 -9.06
CA TYR A 308 -10.68 -16.95 -10.02
C TYR A 308 -10.66 -15.58 -9.33
N GLU A 309 -11.45 -15.40 -8.27
CA GLU A 309 -11.48 -14.16 -7.48
C GLU A 309 -10.16 -13.87 -6.77
N VAL A 310 -9.52 -14.90 -6.23
CA VAL A 310 -8.19 -14.79 -5.64
C VAL A 310 -7.19 -14.32 -6.69
N LEU A 311 -7.19 -14.93 -7.88
CA LEU A 311 -6.34 -14.49 -8.98
C LEU A 311 -6.67 -13.06 -9.42
N HIS A 312 -7.94 -12.73 -9.58
CA HIS A 312 -8.38 -11.38 -9.94
C HIS A 312 -7.85 -10.35 -8.95
N TYR A 313 -7.97 -10.61 -7.64
CA TYR A 313 -7.45 -9.73 -6.61
C TYR A 313 -5.91 -9.66 -6.62
N ILE A 314 -5.22 -10.78 -6.82
CA ILE A 314 -3.75 -10.82 -6.87
C ILE A 314 -3.23 -9.88 -7.96
N TYR A 315 -3.83 -9.91 -9.15
CA TYR A 315 -3.39 -9.11 -10.29
C TYR A 315 -3.91 -7.67 -10.27
N THR A 316 -5.16 -7.44 -9.87
CA THR A 316 -5.83 -6.13 -10.03
C THR A 316 -5.97 -5.35 -8.73
N ASP A 317 -5.70 -5.99 -7.58
CA ASP A 317 -6.04 -5.50 -6.24
C ASP A 317 -7.53 -5.18 -6.05
N SER A 318 -8.43 -5.68 -6.89
CA SER A 318 -9.88 -5.42 -6.78
C SER A 318 -10.69 -6.68 -6.50
N ILE A 319 -11.80 -6.52 -5.78
CA ILE A 319 -12.74 -7.61 -5.50
C ILE A 319 -13.68 -7.76 -6.68
N TYR A 320 -13.77 -8.96 -7.22
CA TYR A 320 -14.71 -9.32 -8.26
C TYR A 320 -15.94 -9.95 -7.61
N ILE A 321 -17.10 -9.30 -7.74
CA ILE A 321 -18.37 -9.82 -7.24
C ILE A 321 -19.09 -10.50 -8.40
N ASN A 322 -19.53 -11.74 -8.21
CA ASN A 322 -20.34 -12.50 -9.16
C ASN A 322 -21.40 -13.32 -8.41
N ASP A 323 -22.29 -13.96 -9.16
CA ASP A 323 -23.42 -14.71 -8.59
C ASP A 323 -23.05 -16.15 -8.16
N GLN A 324 -21.80 -16.59 -8.36
CA GLN A 324 -21.34 -17.96 -8.08
C GLN A 324 -20.67 -18.13 -6.71
N THR A 325 -20.32 -17.04 -6.05
CA THR A 325 -19.64 -17.01 -4.75
C THR A 325 -20.31 -16.00 -3.83
N ASP A 326 -20.26 -16.28 -2.54
CA ASP A 326 -20.62 -15.30 -1.52
C ASP A 326 -19.36 -14.80 -0.79
N ALA A 327 -19.55 -13.88 0.15
CA ALA A 327 -18.44 -13.34 0.92
C ALA A 327 -17.74 -14.39 1.80
N PHE A 328 -18.44 -15.46 2.20
CA PHE A 328 -17.84 -16.55 2.95
C PHE A 328 -16.87 -17.33 2.07
N ASP A 329 -17.28 -17.69 0.85
CA ASP A 329 -16.44 -18.34 -0.15
C ASP A 329 -15.18 -17.50 -0.47
N MET A 330 -15.35 -16.17 -0.59
CA MET A 330 -14.24 -15.24 -0.83
C MET A 330 -13.24 -15.21 0.34
N LEU A 331 -13.74 -15.17 1.59
CA LEU A 331 -12.91 -15.14 2.78
C LEU A 331 -12.20 -16.47 3.02
N GLU A 332 -12.86 -17.59 2.77
CA GLU A 332 -12.28 -18.94 2.84
C GLU A 332 -11.13 -19.09 1.84
N ALA A 333 -11.35 -18.71 0.59
CA ALA A 333 -10.30 -18.77 -0.43
C ALA A 333 -9.14 -17.81 -0.09
N ALA A 334 -9.44 -16.59 0.35
CA ALA A 334 -8.40 -15.64 0.74
C ALA A 334 -7.57 -16.11 1.95
N ASP A 335 -8.16 -16.88 2.88
CA ASP A 335 -7.44 -17.49 3.99
C ASP A 335 -6.57 -18.67 3.50
N MET A 336 -7.15 -19.57 2.71
CA MET A 336 -6.45 -20.72 2.13
C MET A 336 -5.19 -20.33 1.34
N PHE A 337 -5.29 -19.28 0.51
CA PHE A 337 -4.16 -18.80 -0.31
C PHE A 337 -3.34 -17.69 0.37
N LEU A 338 -3.58 -17.42 1.67
CA LEU A 338 -2.86 -16.42 2.45
C LEU A 338 -2.81 -15.03 1.79
N VAL A 339 -3.97 -14.51 1.41
CA VAL A 339 -4.14 -13.22 0.75
C VAL A 339 -4.87 -12.23 1.68
N PRO A 340 -4.19 -11.71 2.74
CA PRO A 340 -4.84 -10.90 3.77
C PRO A 340 -5.40 -9.57 3.25
N GLY A 341 -4.78 -9.01 2.20
CA GLY A 341 -5.30 -7.79 1.56
C GLY A 341 -6.69 -7.98 0.94
N MET A 342 -6.98 -9.18 0.42
CA MET A 342 -8.30 -9.53 -0.09
C MET A 342 -9.30 -9.60 1.07
N LYS A 343 -8.95 -10.29 2.16
CA LYS A 343 -9.79 -10.37 3.37
C LYS A 343 -10.17 -8.99 3.90
N HIS A 344 -9.21 -8.06 3.93
CA HIS A 344 -9.46 -6.69 4.35
C HIS A 344 -10.46 -5.95 3.42
N LYS A 345 -10.32 -6.10 2.09
CA LYS A 345 -11.24 -5.46 1.14
C LYS A 345 -12.64 -6.08 1.17
N VAL A 346 -12.75 -7.40 1.26
CA VAL A 346 -14.05 -8.09 1.45
C VAL A 346 -14.70 -7.63 2.75
N GLY A 347 -13.93 -7.55 3.85
CA GLY A 347 -14.43 -7.05 5.12
C GLY A 347 -14.98 -5.62 5.04
N ARG A 348 -14.27 -4.72 4.33
CA ARG A 348 -14.75 -3.35 4.09
C ARG A 348 -16.06 -3.31 3.28
N LEU A 349 -16.23 -4.17 2.29
CA LEU A 349 -17.48 -4.26 1.54
C LEU A 349 -18.64 -4.71 2.43
N LEU A 350 -18.41 -5.72 3.26
CA LEU A 350 -19.40 -6.23 4.21
C LEU A 350 -19.83 -5.21 5.25
N CYS A 351 -18.92 -4.34 5.70
CA CYS A 351 -19.27 -3.28 6.65
C CYS A 351 -20.29 -2.29 6.08
N ASN A 352 -20.28 -2.06 4.76
CA ASN A 352 -21.25 -1.17 4.12
C ASN A 352 -22.67 -1.77 4.05
N GLU A 353 -22.79 -3.07 4.28
CA GLU A 353 -24.04 -3.84 4.18
C GLU A 353 -24.61 -4.21 5.57
N PHE A 354 -24.17 -3.53 6.63
CA PHE A 354 -24.67 -3.80 7.97
C PHE A 354 -26.17 -3.49 8.11
N THR A 355 -26.86 -4.45 8.70
CA THR A 355 -28.26 -4.37 9.10
C THR A 355 -28.42 -4.99 10.47
N VAL A 356 -29.51 -4.66 11.17
CA VAL A 356 -29.87 -5.28 12.46
C VAL A 356 -29.93 -6.81 12.36
N ASN A 357 -30.33 -7.35 11.21
CA ASN A 357 -30.52 -8.79 11.02
C ASN A 357 -29.22 -9.56 10.72
N ASN A 358 -28.20 -8.91 10.15
CA ASN A 358 -26.98 -9.60 9.69
C ASN A 358 -25.72 -9.27 10.52
N VAL A 359 -25.72 -8.18 11.29
CA VAL A 359 -24.50 -7.68 11.97
C VAL A 359 -23.86 -8.73 12.88
N VAL A 360 -24.67 -9.50 13.63
CA VAL A 360 -24.19 -10.57 14.51
C VAL A 360 -23.56 -11.72 13.72
N GLY A 361 -24.19 -12.12 12.60
CA GLY A 361 -23.63 -13.14 11.71
C GLY A 361 -22.30 -12.71 11.11
N LEU A 362 -22.18 -11.44 10.76
CA LEU A 362 -20.94 -10.86 10.23
C LEU A 362 -19.83 -10.78 11.28
N ILE A 363 -20.14 -10.51 12.56
CA ILE A 363 -19.16 -10.61 13.66
C ILE A 363 -18.65 -12.04 13.82
N ARG A 364 -19.55 -13.04 13.82
CA ARG A 364 -19.14 -14.44 13.91
C ARG A 364 -18.24 -14.84 12.74
N MET A 365 -18.60 -14.41 11.53
CA MET A 365 -17.79 -14.63 10.33
C MET A 365 -16.44 -13.91 10.40
N SER A 366 -16.39 -12.68 10.92
CA SER A 366 -15.15 -11.93 11.04
C SER A 366 -14.17 -12.59 12.01
N ARG A 367 -14.67 -13.12 13.14
CA ARG A 367 -13.85 -13.87 14.09
C ARG A 367 -13.34 -15.18 13.51
N HIS A 368 -14.16 -15.89 12.73
CA HIS A 368 -13.76 -17.13 12.06
C HIS A 368 -12.57 -16.93 11.12
N PHE A 369 -12.55 -15.83 10.35
CA PHE A 369 -11.49 -15.55 9.35
C PHE A 369 -10.41 -14.55 9.80
N GLY A 370 -10.53 -14.03 11.04
CA GLY A 370 -9.62 -13.01 11.59
C GLY A 370 -9.69 -11.64 10.88
N VAL A 371 -10.91 -11.16 10.58
CA VAL A 371 -11.16 -9.90 9.86
C VAL A 371 -11.63 -8.80 10.83
N GLU A 372 -10.71 -8.28 11.63
CA GLU A 372 -11.00 -7.33 12.74
C GLU A 372 -11.76 -6.06 12.32
N VAL A 373 -11.61 -5.61 11.07
CA VAL A 373 -12.26 -4.39 10.57
C VAL A 373 -13.80 -4.46 10.67
N ILE A 374 -14.37 -5.66 10.51
CA ILE A 374 -15.81 -5.88 10.60
C ILE A 374 -16.26 -5.71 12.05
N GLU A 375 -15.62 -6.39 12.99
CA GLU A 375 -16.00 -6.35 14.40
C GLU A 375 -15.93 -4.93 14.97
N ASN A 376 -14.85 -4.20 14.67
CA ASN A 376 -14.68 -2.81 15.09
C ASN A 376 -15.82 -1.89 14.60
N GLN A 377 -16.24 -2.04 13.34
CA GLN A 377 -17.33 -1.22 12.79
C GLN A 377 -18.71 -1.74 13.20
N ALA A 378 -18.85 -3.05 13.43
CA ALA A 378 -20.08 -3.67 13.86
C ALA A 378 -20.45 -3.23 15.28
N VAL A 379 -19.45 -3.07 16.18
CA VAL A 379 -19.67 -2.55 17.53
C VAL A 379 -20.24 -1.12 17.49
N GLU A 380 -19.69 -0.25 16.65
CA GLU A 380 -20.22 1.10 16.46
C GLU A 380 -21.65 1.08 15.87
N PHE A 381 -21.89 0.21 14.88
CA PHE A 381 -23.22 0.02 14.31
C PHE A 381 -24.25 -0.44 15.35
N ILE A 382 -23.90 -1.44 16.17
CA ILE A 382 -24.77 -1.97 17.22
C ILE A 382 -25.07 -0.91 18.27
N SER A 383 -24.07 -0.12 18.66
CA SER A 383 -24.24 0.97 19.63
C SER A 383 -25.25 2.01 19.14
N ASN A 384 -25.28 2.31 17.84
CA ASN A 384 -26.25 3.21 17.23
C ASN A 384 -27.65 2.61 17.02
N HIS A 385 -27.78 1.27 17.04
CA HIS A 385 -29.04 0.53 16.86
C HIS A 385 -29.37 -0.35 18.07
N LEU A 386 -28.94 0.10 19.25
CA LEU A 386 -28.87 -0.71 20.46
C LEU A 386 -30.22 -1.35 20.83
N HIS A 387 -31.30 -0.56 20.80
CA HIS A 387 -32.66 -1.00 21.12
C HIS A 387 -33.22 -2.04 20.13
N GLU A 388 -32.71 -2.11 18.91
CA GLU A 388 -33.17 -3.09 17.92
C GLU A 388 -32.36 -4.38 18.01
N VAL A 389 -31.06 -4.28 18.27
CA VAL A 389 -30.13 -5.43 18.26
C VAL A 389 -30.17 -6.23 19.56
N LEU A 390 -30.20 -5.59 20.74
CA LEU A 390 -30.07 -6.28 22.04
C LEU A 390 -31.13 -7.36 22.29
N PHE A 391 -32.33 -7.18 21.74
CA PHE A 391 -33.44 -8.11 21.94
C PHE A 391 -33.49 -9.23 20.90
N THR A 392 -32.61 -9.19 19.89
CA THR A 392 -32.51 -10.27 18.90
C THR A 392 -31.98 -11.55 19.57
N LYS A 393 -32.46 -12.69 19.09
CA LYS A 393 -32.01 -13.99 19.61
C LYS A 393 -30.52 -14.19 19.30
N GLU A 394 -30.10 -13.75 18.12
CA GLU A 394 -28.76 -13.87 17.59
C GLU A 394 -27.75 -13.13 18.47
N PHE A 395 -28.04 -11.88 18.86
CA PHE A 395 -27.16 -11.12 19.74
C PHE A 395 -27.07 -11.74 21.14
N LYS A 396 -28.19 -12.22 21.69
CA LYS A 396 -28.22 -12.95 22.97
C LYS A 396 -27.35 -14.20 22.94
N GLU A 397 -27.32 -14.91 21.82
CA GLU A 397 -26.43 -16.06 21.65
C GLU A 397 -24.96 -15.62 21.55
N LEU A 398 -24.64 -14.54 20.82
CA LEU A 398 -23.28 -14.02 20.74
C LEU A 398 -22.71 -13.67 22.12
N VAL A 399 -23.49 -13.00 22.97
CA VAL A 399 -23.07 -12.66 24.34
C VAL A 399 -22.82 -13.91 25.19
N ARG A 400 -23.65 -14.95 25.03
CA ARG A 400 -23.45 -16.23 25.73
C ARG A 400 -22.20 -16.95 25.23
N ASP A 401 -21.96 -16.95 23.93
CA ASP A 401 -20.78 -17.57 23.33
C ASP A 401 -19.51 -16.92 23.91
N ASP A 402 -19.45 -15.58 23.94
CA ASP A 402 -18.31 -14.83 24.50
C ASP A 402 -18.13 -15.09 26.00
N ALA A 403 -19.22 -15.08 26.78
CA ALA A 403 -19.15 -15.40 28.20
C ALA A 403 -18.65 -16.82 28.47
N SER A 404 -19.02 -17.78 27.62
CA SER A 404 -18.61 -19.18 27.74
C SER A 404 -17.15 -19.45 27.34
N ALA A 405 -16.56 -18.56 26.55
CA ALA A 405 -15.16 -18.64 26.15
C ALA A 405 -14.18 -18.27 27.28
N ILE A 406 -14.67 -17.63 28.34
CA ILE A 406 -13.89 -17.22 29.52
C ILE A 406 -13.70 -18.42 30.46
N VAL A 407 -12.46 -18.85 30.63
CA VAL A 407 -12.11 -19.98 31.51
C VAL A 407 -12.29 -19.59 32.98
N ASP A 408 -12.96 -20.44 33.74
CA ASP A 408 -13.23 -20.24 35.18
C ASP A 408 -13.90 -18.88 35.50
N ARG A 409 -14.82 -18.46 34.61
CA ARG A 409 -15.52 -17.18 34.68
C ARG A 409 -16.02 -16.86 36.09
N GLN A 410 -15.63 -15.69 36.59
CA GLN A 410 -16.20 -15.03 37.75
C GLN A 410 -17.26 -14.01 37.31
N GLU A 411 -18.17 -13.64 38.21
CA GLU A 411 -19.24 -12.67 37.94
C GLU A 411 -18.70 -11.32 37.40
N VAL A 412 -17.51 -10.92 37.88
CA VAL A 412 -16.86 -9.65 37.50
C VAL A 412 -16.06 -9.69 36.19
N ASP A 413 -15.97 -10.85 35.52
CA ASP A 413 -15.17 -10.96 34.29
C ASP A 413 -15.85 -10.25 33.12
N SER A 414 -15.05 -9.48 32.39
CA SER A 414 -15.45 -8.74 31.19
C SER A 414 -15.89 -9.67 30.07
N ILE A 415 -17.00 -9.34 29.42
CA ILE A 415 -17.44 -10.02 28.19
C ILE A 415 -17.07 -9.10 27.01
N ASP A 416 -16.18 -9.58 26.14
CA ASP A 416 -15.52 -8.76 25.11
C ASP A 416 -16.50 -7.93 24.26
N VAL A 417 -17.53 -8.55 23.66
CA VAL A 417 -18.51 -7.82 22.84
C VAL A 417 -19.30 -6.79 23.64
N VAL A 418 -19.57 -7.06 24.92
CA VAL A 418 -20.35 -6.16 25.79
C VAL A 418 -19.53 -4.94 26.16
N ASP A 419 -18.27 -5.15 26.54
CA ASP A 419 -17.37 -4.07 26.90
C ASP A 419 -17.00 -3.21 25.68
N ALA A 420 -16.83 -3.84 24.51
CA ALA A 420 -16.67 -3.14 23.25
C ALA A 420 -17.87 -2.21 22.96
N ILE A 421 -19.11 -2.69 23.14
CA ILE A 421 -20.31 -1.85 22.95
C ILE A 421 -20.37 -0.74 24.01
N ARG A 422 -20.17 -1.07 25.30
CA ARG A 422 -20.19 -0.10 26.40
C ARG A 422 -19.21 1.06 26.18
N PHE A 423 -18.05 0.79 25.58
CA PHE A 423 -17.07 1.83 25.24
C PHE A 423 -17.65 2.94 24.34
N HIS A 424 -18.64 2.62 23.50
CA HIS A 424 -19.29 3.57 22.60
C HIS A 424 -20.57 4.21 23.17
N LEU A 425 -21.03 3.78 24.35
CA LEU A 425 -22.24 4.29 24.98
C LEU A 425 -21.93 5.44 25.96
N TYR A 426 -22.74 6.49 25.92
CA TYR A 426 -22.60 7.66 26.80
C TYR A 426 -23.86 7.96 27.61
N ALA A 427 -25.03 7.52 27.15
CA ALA A 427 -26.28 7.72 27.86
C ALA A 427 -26.46 6.67 28.94
N LYS A 428 -26.91 7.10 30.12
CA LYS A 428 -27.16 6.19 31.24
C LYS A 428 -28.25 5.16 30.90
N GLU A 429 -29.28 5.58 30.17
CA GLU A 429 -30.39 4.71 29.76
C GLU A 429 -29.91 3.55 28.88
N ASP A 430 -28.94 3.80 27.99
CA ASP A 430 -28.35 2.77 27.12
C ASP A 430 -27.49 1.78 27.92
N LEU A 431 -26.73 2.28 28.90
CA LEU A 431 -25.96 1.43 29.82
C LEU A 431 -26.87 0.55 30.68
N ASP A 432 -27.94 1.13 31.24
CA ASP A 432 -28.94 0.43 32.03
C ASP A 432 -29.64 -0.67 31.19
N LEU A 433 -29.79 -0.46 29.87
CA LEU A 433 -30.35 -1.43 28.94
C LEU A 433 -29.42 -2.64 28.73
N VAL A 434 -28.12 -2.40 28.60
CA VAL A 434 -27.09 -3.46 28.50
C VAL A 434 -27.05 -4.27 29.80
N ASP A 435 -27.12 -3.61 30.96
CA ASP A 435 -27.15 -4.29 32.26
C ASP A 435 -28.42 -5.14 32.41
N SER A 436 -29.56 -4.64 31.94
CA SER A 436 -30.82 -5.40 31.92
C SER A 436 -30.74 -6.67 31.04
N LEU A 437 -29.99 -6.60 29.93
CA LEU A 437 -29.74 -7.77 29.09
C LEU A 437 -28.90 -8.82 29.84
N LEU A 438 -27.80 -8.42 30.48
CA LEU A 438 -26.96 -9.34 31.24
C LEU A 438 -27.76 -10.06 32.32
N ALA A 439 -28.71 -9.35 32.94
CA ALA A 439 -29.57 -9.91 33.97
C ALA A 439 -30.52 -10.95 33.43
N GLU A 440 -31.12 -10.67 32.27
CA GLU A 440 -31.95 -11.64 31.56
C GLU A 440 -31.16 -12.92 31.20
N LEU A 441 -29.87 -12.77 30.88
CA LEU A 441 -29.00 -13.88 30.49
C LEU A 441 -28.41 -14.65 31.68
N ASN A 442 -28.62 -14.19 32.93
CA ASN A 442 -27.92 -14.66 34.13
C ASN A 442 -26.38 -14.53 34.01
N LEU A 443 -25.93 -13.44 33.39
CA LEU A 443 -24.53 -13.10 33.18
C LEU A 443 -24.10 -11.87 33.99
N ASP A 444 -24.94 -11.44 34.94
CA ASP A 444 -24.70 -10.29 35.80
C ASP A 444 -23.37 -10.34 36.56
N ALA A 445 -22.90 -9.12 36.83
CA ALA A 445 -21.82 -8.80 37.74
C ALA A 445 -22.28 -8.82 39.21
#